data_AF-A0A1G9WAJ1-F1
#
_entry.id   AF-A0A1G9WAJ1-F1
#
_cell.length_a   1.000
_cell.length_b   1.000
_cell.length_c   1.000
_cell.angle_alpha   90.00
_cell.angle_beta   90.00
_cell.angle_gamma   90.00
#
_symmetry.space_group_name_H-M   'P 1'
#
loop_
_entity.id
_entity.type
_entity.pdbx_description
1 polymer ?
#
loop_
_entity_poly.entity_id
_entity_poly.type
_entity_poly.pdbx_seq_one_letter_code
_entity_poly.pdbx_strand_id
1 'polypeptide(L)'
;MWRNCNGFYLMETLLAMSVLSIVIGAAAPVLYRIYHERFTLQQQREALELLSNKLSDESELKEGAVAGETGEFKWEFREGALCIAFTGKNKRMYSECGVIKKVNQMALPSSKR
;
A
#
# COMPACT_ATOMS: atom_id res chain seq x y z
N MET A 1 23.26 61.76 -7.29
CA MET A 1 23.73 60.80 -8.30
C MET A 1 23.70 59.42 -7.68
N TRP A 2 22.78 58.57 -8.14
CA TRP A 2 22.39 57.32 -7.49
C TRP A 2 23.55 56.32 -7.47
N ARG A 3 23.95 55.88 -6.27
CA ARG A 3 24.91 54.78 -6.11
C ARG A 3 24.19 53.47 -6.38
N ASN A 4 24.66 52.74 -7.38
CA ASN A 4 24.18 51.40 -7.74
C ASN A 4 24.31 50.44 -6.54
N CYS A 5 23.19 50.08 -5.93
CA CYS A 5 23.06 49.07 -4.86
C CYS A 5 22.54 47.72 -5.41
N ASN A 6 23.04 47.26 -6.56
CA ASN A 6 22.56 46.03 -7.21
C ASN A 6 23.48 44.80 -7.00
N GLY A 7 24.61 44.94 -6.30
CA GLY A 7 25.55 43.84 -6.04
C GLY A 7 25.18 42.93 -4.86
N PHE A 8 24.37 43.42 -3.91
CA PHE A 8 24.01 42.68 -2.70
C PHE A 8 22.92 41.62 -2.96
N TYR A 9 21.96 41.92 -3.82
CA TYR A 9 20.86 41.01 -4.17
C TYR A 9 21.31 39.70 -4.80
N LEU A 10 22.36 39.71 -5.62
CA LEU A 10 22.83 38.50 -6.29
C LEU A 10 23.51 37.54 -5.29
N MET A 11 24.32 38.07 -4.37
CA MET A 11 24.94 37.25 -3.32
C MET A 11 23.91 36.74 -2.31
N GLU A 12 22.93 37.56 -1.93
CA GLU A 12 21.84 37.14 -1.04
C GLU A 12 20.97 36.05 -1.68
N THR A 13 20.67 36.15 -2.97
CA THR A 13 19.91 35.10 -3.68
C THR A 13 20.72 33.81 -3.83
N LEU A 14 22.03 33.88 -4.07
CA LEU A 14 22.89 32.69 -4.06
C LEU A 14 22.94 32.03 -2.68
N LEU A 15 23.02 32.83 -1.61
CA LEU A 15 22.95 32.32 -0.24
C LEU A 15 21.59 31.67 0.04
N ALA A 16 20.48 32.32 -0.32
CA ALA A 16 19.14 31.77 -0.15
C ALA A 16 18.96 30.44 -0.92
N MET A 17 19.45 30.37 -2.16
CA MET A 17 19.40 29.14 -2.97
C MET A 17 20.26 28.02 -2.37
N SER A 18 21.42 28.35 -1.79
CA SER A 18 22.26 27.36 -1.12
C SER A 18 21.59 26.78 0.13
N VAL A 19 20.97 27.62 0.95
CA VAL A 19 20.21 27.19 2.13
C VAL A 19 18.99 26.36 1.71
N LEU A 20 18.26 26.80 0.69
CA LEU A 20 17.13 26.06 0.14
C LEU A 20 17.54 24.68 -0.37
N SER A 21 18.69 24.58 -1.04
CA SER A 21 19.22 23.30 -1.54
C SER A 21 19.52 22.33 -0.41
N ILE A 22 20.09 22.81 0.71
CA ILE A 22 20.33 21.99 1.90
C ILE A 22 19.01 21.48 2.49
N VAL A 23 18.01 22.35 2.60
CA VAL A 23 16.68 21.99 3.13
C VAL A 23 16.00 20.95 2.25
N ILE A 24 16.01 21.14 0.92
CA ILE A 24 15.44 20.18 -0.03
C ILE A 24 16.18 18.84 0.06
N GLY A 25 17.52 18.87 0.12
CA GLY A 25 18.33 17.66 0.27
C GLY A 25 18.00 16.87 1.54
N ALA A 26 17.75 17.56 2.66
CA ALA A 26 17.33 16.93 3.92
C ALA A 26 15.89 16.40 3.89
N ALA A 27 14.97 17.11 3.23
CA ALA A 27 13.55 16.73 3.15
C ALA A 27 13.27 15.60 2.15
N ALA A 28 14.03 15.53 1.05
CA ALA A 28 13.85 14.54 -0.02
C ALA A 28 13.80 13.08 0.46
N PRO A 29 14.75 12.56 1.28
CA PRO A 29 14.70 11.17 1.73
C PRO A 29 13.49 10.88 2.63
N VAL A 30 13.02 11.86 3.40
CA VAL A 30 11.83 11.72 4.26
C VAL A 30 10.57 11.61 3.40
N LEU A 31 10.41 12.51 2.42
CA LEU A 31 9.30 12.49 1.48
C LEU A 31 9.28 11.19 0.67
N TYR A 32 10.44 10.71 0.23
CA TYR A 32 10.57 9.45 -0.48
C TYR A 32 10.03 8.28 0.35
N ARG A 33 10.43 8.17 1.63
CA ARG A 33 9.92 7.11 2.51
C ARG A 33 8.41 7.16 2.69
N ILE A 34 7.88 8.35 2.99
CA ILE A 34 6.43 8.54 3.20
C ILE A 34 5.65 8.18 1.94
N TYR A 35 6.15 8.53 0.77
CA TYR A 35 5.51 8.20 -0.50
C TYR A 35 5.43 6.67 -0.70
N HIS A 36 6.53 5.96 -0.48
CA HIS A 36 6.57 4.50 -0.57
C HIS A 36 5.66 3.82 0.47
N GLU A 37 5.59 4.35 1.69
CA GLU A 37 4.70 3.84 2.73
C GLU A 37 3.23 4.04 2.37
N ARG A 38 2.85 5.23 1.89
CA ARG A 38 1.49 5.50 1.44
C ARG A 38 1.05 4.60 0.29
N PHE A 39 1.94 4.38 -0.68
CA PHE A 39 1.65 3.46 -1.77
C PHE A 39 1.50 2.02 -1.27
N THR A 40 2.33 1.59 -0.32
CA THR A 40 2.22 0.26 0.28
C THR A 40 0.90 0.07 1.02
N LEU A 41 0.41 1.11 1.71
CA LEU A 41 -0.93 1.09 2.33
C LEU A 41 -2.05 0.97 1.30
N GLN A 42 -1.91 1.60 0.13
CA GLN A 42 -2.88 1.44 -0.96
C GLN A 42 -2.88 0.00 -1.49
N GLN A 43 -1.69 -0.59 -1.70
CA GLN A 43 -1.55 -2.02 -2.07
C GLN A 43 -2.19 -2.94 -1.03
N GLN A 44 -2.04 -2.64 0.27
CA GLN A 44 -2.65 -3.42 1.34
C GLN A 44 -4.18 -3.33 1.33
N ARG A 45 -4.75 -2.15 1.07
CA ARG A 45 -6.21 -1.98 0.94
C ARG A 45 -6.75 -2.76 -0.24
N GLU A 46 -6.09 -2.69 -1.39
CA GLU A 46 -6.46 -3.46 -2.56
C GLU A 46 -6.36 -4.98 -2.30
N ALA A 47 -5.29 -5.42 -1.63
CA ALA A 47 -5.13 -6.82 -1.26
C ALA A 47 -6.30 -7.33 -0.40
N LEU A 48 -6.75 -6.53 0.57
CA LEU A 48 -7.89 -6.87 1.42
C LEU A 48 -9.21 -6.86 0.65
N GLU A 49 -9.39 -5.94 -0.28
CA GLU A 49 -10.56 -5.89 -1.15
C GLU A 49 -10.64 -7.14 -2.04
N LEU A 50 -9.53 -7.48 -2.71
CA LEU A 50 -9.40 -8.71 -3.50
C LEU A 50 -9.68 -9.95 -2.64
N LEU A 51 -9.15 -9.99 -1.41
CA LEU A 51 -9.36 -11.09 -0.47
C LEU A 51 -10.85 -11.19 -0.09
N SER A 52 -11.50 -10.07 0.20
CA SER A 52 -12.92 -10.04 0.55
C SER A 52 -13.83 -10.46 -0.60
N ASN A 53 -13.52 -10.04 -1.83
CA ASN A 53 -14.24 -10.44 -3.03
C ASN A 53 -14.09 -11.95 -3.25
N LYS A 54 -12.87 -12.48 -3.15
CA LYS A 54 -12.60 -13.91 -3.32
C LYS A 54 -13.19 -14.79 -2.21
N LEU A 55 -13.37 -14.26 -1.00
CA LEU A 55 -14.08 -14.96 0.08
C LEU A 55 -15.60 -14.94 -0.10
N SER A 56 -16.14 -13.90 -0.77
CA SER A 56 -17.57 -13.74 -1.02
C SER A 56 -18.04 -14.53 -2.23
N ASP A 57 -17.20 -14.62 -3.26
CA ASP A 57 -17.38 -15.54 -4.37
C ASP A 57 -17.08 -16.96 -3.88
N GLU A 58 -18.11 -17.73 -3.50
CA GLU A 58 -18.04 -19.17 -3.11
C GLU A 58 -17.42 -20.10 -4.18
N SER A 59 -16.93 -19.54 -5.29
CA SER A 59 -16.14 -20.22 -6.30
C SER A 59 -14.83 -20.78 -5.74
N GLU A 60 -14.38 -21.90 -6.33
CA GLU A 60 -13.24 -22.69 -5.87
C GLU A 60 -12.03 -21.83 -5.46
N LEU A 61 -11.69 -21.87 -4.17
CA LEU A 61 -10.53 -21.23 -3.56
C LEU A 61 -9.24 -21.84 -4.12
N LYS A 62 -8.80 -21.35 -5.29
CA LYS A 62 -7.59 -21.81 -5.97
C LYS A 62 -6.41 -20.91 -5.64
N GLU A 63 -5.25 -21.54 -5.45
CA GLU A 63 -3.96 -20.85 -5.44
C GLU A 63 -3.64 -20.28 -6.82
N GLY A 64 -2.93 -19.17 -6.86
CA GLY A 64 -2.58 -18.51 -8.12
C GLY A 64 -2.07 -17.09 -7.92
N ALA A 65 -1.62 -16.47 -9.00
CA ALA A 65 -1.30 -15.05 -9.02
C ALA A 65 -2.50 -14.26 -9.55
N VAL A 66 -2.80 -13.13 -8.93
CA VAL A 66 -3.76 -12.15 -9.44
C VAL A 66 -3.05 -10.82 -9.63
N ALA A 67 -3.21 -10.24 -10.81
CA ALA A 67 -2.75 -8.89 -11.07
C ALA A 67 -3.83 -7.93 -10.59
N GLY A 68 -3.49 -7.09 -9.62
CA GLY A 68 -4.28 -5.92 -9.26
C GLY A 68 -3.79 -4.67 -9.99
N GLU A 69 -4.46 -3.57 -9.76
CA GLU A 69 -4.13 -2.25 -10.29
C GLU A 69 -2.79 -1.74 -9.72
N THR A 70 -2.50 -2.05 -8.45
CA THR A 70 -1.27 -1.55 -7.78
C THR A 70 -0.13 -2.56 -7.69
N GLY A 71 -0.30 -3.79 -8.19
CA GLY A 71 0.77 -4.79 -8.23
C GLY A 71 0.31 -6.23 -8.44
N GLU A 72 1.26 -7.16 -8.35
CA GLU A 72 1.00 -8.59 -8.39
C GLU A 72 0.79 -9.13 -6.97
N PHE A 73 -0.30 -9.86 -6.79
CA PHE A 73 -0.67 -10.51 -5.54
C PHE A 73 -0.69 -12.03 -5.74
N LYS A 74 -0.27 -12.79 -4.73
CA LYS A 74 -0.26 -14.25 -4.75
C LYS A 74 -1.22 -14.79 -3.70
N TRP A 75 -2.05 -15.73 -4.11
CA TRP A 75 -2.91 -16.48 -3.20
C TRP A 75 -2.13 -17.67 -2.64
N GLU A 76 -2.09 -17.76 -1.31
CA GLU A 76 -1.53 -18.89 -0.58
C GLU A 76 -2.61 -19.46 0.33
N PHE A 77 -2.75 -20.79 0.37
CA PHE A 77 -3.63 -21.43 1.34
C PHE A 77 -2.80 -21.91 2.54
N ARG A 78 -3.05 -21.35 3.73
CA ARG A 78 -2.36 -21.77 4.96
C ARG A 78 -3.39 -22.16 6.02
N GLU A 79 -3.25 -23.35 6.58
CA GLU A 79 -4.02 -23.83 7.75
C GLU A 79 -5.55 -23.76 7.60
N GLY A 80 -6.09 -23.89 6.37
CA GLY A 80 -7.54 -23.80 6.14
C GLY A 80 -8.07 -22.38 5.92
N ALA A 81 -7.19 -21.38 5.84
CA ALA A 81 -7.51 -19.99 5.52
C ALA A 81 -6.89 -19.57 4.17
N LEU A 82 -7.65 -18.76 3.42
CA LEU A 82 -7.14 -18.11 2.21
C LEU A 82 -6.31 -16.89 2.62
N CYS A 83 -5.06 -16.85 2.20
CA CYS A 83 -4.16 -15.74 2.41
C CYS A 83 -3.77 -15.08 1.09
N ILE A 84 -3.54 -13.78 1.14
CA ILE A 84 -2.97 -13.00 0.03
C ILE A 84 -1.61 -12.46 0.44
N ALA A 85 -0.61 -12.73 -0.38
CA ALA A 85 0.77 -12.31 -0.18
C ALA A 85 1.22 -11.38 -1.30
N PHE A 86 1.90 -10.29 -0.96
CA PHE A 86 2.44 -9.35 -1.92
C PHE A 86 3.74 -8.70 -1.44
N THR A 87 4.51 -8.17 -2.39
CA THR A 87 5.70 -7.37 -2.08
C THR A 87 5.35 -5.89 -2.22
N GLY A 88 5.39 -5.16 -1.10
CA GLY A 88 5.12 -3.73 -1.08
C GLY A 88 6.19 -2.93 -1.84
N LYS A 89 5.87 -1.71 -2.29
CA LYS A 89 6.86 -0.79 -2.89
C LYS A 89 8.02 -0.43 -1.95
N ASN A 90 7.86 -0.66 -0.65
CA ASN A 90 8.92 -0.56 0.35
C ASN A 90 9.85 -1.80 0.39
N LYS A 91 9.71 -2.74 -0.54
CA LYS A 91 10.45 -4.01 -0.65
C LYS A 91 10.20 -5.01 0.49
N ARG A 92 9.17 -4.80 1.32
CA ARG A 92 8.79 -5.75 2.36
C ARG A 92 7.72 -6.70 1.82
N MET A 93 7.78 -7.96 2.24
CA MET A 93 6.71 -8.91 2.00
C MET A 93 5.62 -8.74 3.06
N TYR A 94 4.38 -8.71 2.61
CA TYR A 94 3.18 -8.68 3.44
C TYR A 94 2.34 -9.90 3.11
N SER A 95 1.70 -10.47 4.13
CA SER A 95 0.74 -11.56 3.99
C SER A 95 -0.44 -11.30 4.91
N GLU A 96 -1.64 -11.27 4.35
CA GLU A 96 -2.89 -11.09 5.08
C GLU A 96 -3.78 -12.31 4.86
N CYS A 97 -4.37 -12.85 5.93
CA CYS A 97 -5.19 -14.05 5.87
C CYS A 97 -6.64 -13.74 6.25
N GLY A 98 -7.57 -14.22 5.44
CA GLY A 98 -8.99 -14.13 5.70
C GLY A 98 -9.48 -15.34 6.48
N VAL A 99 -10.12 -15.12 7.63
CA VAL A 99 -10.82 -16.20 8.33
C VAL A 99 -12.12 -16.49 7.58
N ILE A 100 -12.20 -17.65 6.93
CA ILE A 100 -13.46 -18.16 6.40
C ILE A 100 -14.36 -18.42 7.61
N LYS A 101 -15.31 -17.54 7.89
CA LYS A 101 -16.43 -17.89 8.77
C LYS A 101 -17.22 -18.98 8.04
N LYS A 102 -16.98 -20.25 8.35
CA LYS A 102 -17.92 -21.31 8.03
C LYS A 102 -19.25 -20.92 8.67
N VAL A 103 -20.20 -20.43 7.88
CA VAL A 103 -21.59 -20.36 8.30
C VAL A 103 -22.01 -21.81 8.47
N ASN A 104 -22.01 -22.30 9.70
CA ASN A 104 -22.65 -23.56 10.05
C ASN A 104 -24.13 -23.44 9.67
N GLN A 105 -24.50 -23.88 8.47
CA GLN A 105 -25.85 -24.34 8.18
C GLN A 105 -26.05 -25.67 8.94
N MET A 106 -26.11 -25.60 10.27
CA MET A 106 -26.69 -26.66 11.07
C MET A 106 -28.21 -26.56 10.92
N ALA A 107 -28.71 -27.37 9.99
CA ALA A 107 -30.00 -28.06 10.04
C ALA A 107 -31.10 -27.38 10.88
N LEU A 108 -32.03 -26.69 10.22
CA LEU A 108 -33.41 -26.68 10.71
C LEU A 108 -33.96 -28.11 10.55
N PRO A 109 -34.37 -28.81 11.62
CA PRO A 109 -35.16 -30.02 11.44
C PRO A 109 -36.50 -29.64 10.82
N SER A 110 -36.76 -30.14 9.62
CA SER A 110 -38.08 -30.19 9.03
C SER A 110 -38.96 -31.12 9.87
N SER A 111 -39.61 -30.55 10.89
CA SER A 111 -40.67 -31.25 11.62
C SER A 111 -41.93 -31.29 10.76
N LYS A 112 -42.05 -32.35 9.96
CA LYS A 112 -43.35 -32.85 9.47
C LYS A 112 -44.17 -33.34 10.67
N ARG A 113 -45.30 -32.70 10.96
CA ARG A 113 -46.58 -33.36 11.25
C ARG A 113 -47.72 -32.37 11.12
#